data_AF-A0A533X4P6-F1
#
_entry.id   AF-A0A533X4P6-F1
#
_cell.length_a   1.000
_cell.length_b   1.000
_cell.length_c   1.000
_cell.angle_alpha   90.00
_cell.angle_beta   90.00
_cell.angle_gamma   90.00
#
_symmetry.space_group_name_H-M   'P 1'
#
loop_
_entity.id
_entity.type
_entity.pdbx_description
1 polymer ?
#
loop_
_entity_poly.entity_id
_entity_poly.type
_entity_poly.pdbx_seq_one_letter_code
_entity_poly.pdbx_strand_id
1 'polypeptide(L)'
;LSSIYESTNGDLRQAINLFQAASASGELSLEKVKAVTGATVKGRVGDIVRLALDGEFENARLKMVELTRVYGIPERDFLKFANEELTNQKGDAVGDAIKVLAEYDYRLVMGAQPELQLTAMLAELSALKGRKGE
;
A
#
# COMPACT_ATOMS: atom_id res chain seq x y z
N LEU A 1 20.66 6.75 -10.75
CA LEU A 1 19.63 7.76 -11.12
C LEU A 1 18.50 7.16 -11.94
N SER A 2 18.78 6.42 -13.02
CA SER A 2 17.75 5.71 -13.82
C SER A 2 16.82 4.83 -12.99
N SER A 3 17.37 3.99 -12.09
CA SER A 3 16.54 3.11 -11.24
C SER A 3 15.62 3.87 -10.26
N ILE A 4 15.98 5.09 -9.85
CA ILE A 4 15.12 5.93 -8.99
C ILE A 4 14.00 6.51 -9.84
N TYR A 5 14.34 7.06 -11.01
CA TYR A 5 13.37 7.59 -11.96
C TYR A 5 12.33 6.54 -12.39
N GLU A 6 12.76 5.32 -12.68
CA GLU A 6 11.88 4.19 -13.00
C GLU A 6 11.00 3.78 -11.81
N SER A 7 11.52 3.87 -10.59
CA SER A 7 10.78 3.48 -9.37
C SER A 7 9.79 4.54 -8.92
N THR A 8 10.01 5.81 -9.27
CA THR A 8 9.18 6.94 -8.83
C THR A 8 8.30 7.49 -9.94
N ASN A 9 8.44 6.98 -11.17
CA ASN A 9 7.69 7.40 -12.35
C ASN A 9 7.66 8.93 -12.55
N GLY A 10 8.75 9.61 -12.17
CA GLY A 10 8.86 11.08 -12.25
C GLY A 10 8.34 11.87 -11.03
N ASP A 11 7.82 11.22 -9.98
CA ASP A 11 7.45 11.91 -8.74
C ASP A 11 8.71 12.29 -7.93
N LEU A 12 8.97 13.59 -7.84
CA LEU A 12 10.12 14.16 -7.14
C LEU A 12 10.04 13.96 -5.62
N ARG A 13 8.85 13.99 -5.03
CA ARG A 13 8.66 13.76 -3.58
C ARG A 13 9.00 12.32 -3.24
N GLN A 14 8.50 11.39 -4.04
CA GLN A 14 8.80 9.97 -3.87
C GLN A 14 10.30 9.68 -4.07
N ALA A 15 10.94 10.35 -5.03
CA ALA A 15 12.38 10.24 -5.25
C ALA A 15 13.21 10.71 -4.04
N ILE A 16 12.82 11.83 -3.40
CA ILE A 16 13.50 12.34 -2.21
C ILE A 16 13.35 11.37 -1.04
N ASN A 17 12.14 10.87 -0.78
CA ASN A 17 11.90 9.92 0.31
C ASN A 17 12.67 8.62 0.12
N LEU A 18 12.70 8.10 -1.12
CA LEU A 18 13.50 6.94 -1.48
C LEU A 18 15.00 7.18 -1.23
N PHE A 19 15.48 8.37 -1.57
CA PHE A 19 16.86 8.77 -1.34
C PHE A 19 17.21 8.84 0.15
N GLN A 20 16.31 9.40 0.96
CA GLN A 20 16.46 9.50 2.41
C GLN A 20 16.47 8.12 3.05
N ALA A 21 15.56 7.22 2.66
CA ALA A 21 15.50 5.84 3.14
C ALA A 21 16.77 5.05 2.76
N ALA A 22 17.26 5.19 1.53
CA ALA A 22 18.48 4.52 1.07
C ALA A 22 19.76 5.07 1.73
N SER A 23 19.74 6.35 2.16
CA SER A 23 20.89 7.03 2.79
C SER A 23 20.88 6.98 4.32
N ALA A 24 19.86 6.39 4.94
CA ALA A 24 19.71 6.32 6.41
C ALA A 24 20.91 5.67 7.14
N SER A 25 21.73 4.91 6.41
CA SER A 25 22.95 4.25 6.93
C SER A 25 24.26 4.97 6.61
N GLY A 26 24.21 6.22 6.10
CA GLY A 26 25.37 7.07 5.84
C GLY A 26 26.09 6.83 4.52
N GLU A 27 25.86 5.70 3.85
CA GLU A 27 26.41 5.40 2.52
C GLU A 27 25.31 5.01 1.53
N LEU A 28 25.25 5.74 0.42
CA LEU A 28 24.35 5.46 -0.70
C LEU A 28 25.01 4.46 -1.65
N SER A 29 24.43 3.26 -1.80
CA SER A 29 24.85 2.28 -2.81
C SER A 29 23.70 1.87 -3.71
N LEU A 30 24.02 1.44 -4.93
CA LEU A 30 23.05 0.97 -5.91
C LEU A 30 22.31 -0.29 -5.42
N GLU A 31 22.97 -1.12 -4.61
CA GLU A 31 22.37 -2.26 -3.92
C GLU A 31 21.37 -1.83 -2.86
N LYS A 32 21.64 -0.77 -2.08
CA LYS A 32 20.69 -0.24 -1.09
C LYS A 32 19.49 0.41 -1.77
N VAL A 33 19.70 1.18 -2.84
CA VAL A 33 18.60 1.68 -3.67
C VAL A 33 17.77 0.51 -4.20
N LYS A 34 18.40 -0.54 -4.74
CA LYS A 34 17.73 -1.77 -5.18
C LYS A 34 17.10 -2.60 -4.05
N ALA A 35 17.60 -2.54 -2.82
CA ALA A 35 16.98 -3.23 -1.68
C ALA A 35 15.71 -2.48 -1.24
N VAL A 36 15.73 -1.16 -1.31
CA VAL A 36 14.56 -0.32 -1.06
C VAL A 36 13.55 -0.43 -2.21
N THR A 37 14.00 -0.48 -3.47
CA THR A 37 13.15 -0.58 -4.68
C THR A 37 12.86 -2.01 -5.16
N GLY A 38 13.50 -3.03 -4.59
CA GLY A 38 13.50 -4.41 -5.11
C GLY A 38 12.14 -5.10 -5.00
N ALA A 39 11.29 -4.62 -4.09
CA ALA A 39 9.85 -4.80 -4.17
C ALA A 39 9.24 -3.47 -4.61
N THR A 40 8.53 -3.49 -5.74
CA THR A 40 7.79 -2.32 -6.22
C THR A 40 6.79 -1.88 -5.16
N VAL A 41 6.49 -0.58 -5.08
CA VAL A 41 5.47 -0.04 -4.16
C VAL A 41 4.15 -0.78 -4.34
N LYS A 42 3.78 -1.06 -5.60
CA LYS A 42 2.60 -1.86 -5.95
C LYS A 42 2.64 -3.27 -5.35
N GLY A 43 3.77 -3.98 -5.46
CA GLY A 43 3.92 -5.32 -4.85
C GLY A 43 3.77 -5.30 -3.34
N ARG A 44 4.35 -4.30 -2.66
CA ARG A 44 4.20 -4.13 -1.20
C ARG A 44 2.75 -3.85 -0.80
N VAL A 45 2.04 -3.01 -1.56
CA VAL A 45 0.61 -2.77 -1.34
C VAL A 45 -0.19 -4.06 -1.55
N GLY A 46 0.13 -4.84 -2.58
CA GLY A 46 -0.54 -6.11 -2.83
C GLY A 46 -0.36 -7.12 -1.69
N ASP A 47 0.84 -7.22 -1.13
CA ASP A 47 1.09 -8.05 0.05
C ASP A 47 0.25 -7.61 1.26
N ILE A 48 0.10 -6.30 1.48
CA ILE A 48 -0.72 -5.74 2.57
C ILE A 48 -2.19 -6.09 2.38
N VAL A 49 -2.72 -5.92 1.17
CA VAL A 49 -4.13 -6.23 0.86
C VAL A 49 -4.39 -7.73 1.01
N ARG A 50 -3.46 -8.58 0.56
CA ARG A 50 -3.57 -10.04 0.75
C ARG A 50 -3.61 -10.40 2.24
N LEU A 51 -2.69 -9.86 3.05
CA LEU A 51 -2.70 -10.10 4.50
C LEU A 51 -4.02 -9.69 5.13
N ALA A 52 -4.58 -8.54 4.73
CA ALA A 52 -5.89 -8.11 5.19
C ALA A 52 -6.97 -9.12 4.78
N LEU A 53 -7.06 -9.52 3.52
CA LEU A 53 -8.02 -10.52 3.06
C LEU A 53 -7.86 -11.89 3.73
N ASP A 54 -6.63 -12.24 4.14
CA ASP A 54 -6.33 -13.44 4.92
C ASP A 54 -6.66 -13.30 6.42
N GLY A 55 -7.21 -12.16 6.84
CA GLY A 55 -7.62 -11.88 8.22
C GLY A 55 -6.48 -11.45 9.14
N GLU A 56 -5.26 -11.28 8.61
CA GLU A 56 -4.08 -10.83 9.35
C GLU A 56 -4.03 -9.30 9.49
N PHE A 57 -5.08 -8.73 10.10
CA PHE A 57 -5.27 -7.28 10.23
C PHE A 57 -4.05 -6.56 10.83
N GLU A 58 -3.52 -7.04 11.95
CA GLU A 58 -2.41 -6.37 12.65
C GLU A 58 -1.14 -6.30 11.78
N ASN A 59 -0.83 -7.40 11.07
CA ASN A 59 0.31 -7.46 10.16
C ASN A 59 0.12 -6.52 8.96
N ALA A 60 -1.09 -6.50 8.38
CA ALA A 60 -1.45 -5.59 7.30
C ALA A 60 -1.32 -4.12 7.74
N ARG A 61 -1.83 -3.78 8.92
CA ARG A 61 -1.78 -2.42 9.49
C ARG A 61 -0.34 -1.96 9.71
N LEU A 62 0.50 -2.79 10.32
CA LEU A 62 1.91 -2.45 10.57
C LEU A 62 2.64 -2.12 9.27
N LYS A 63 2.48 -2.95 8.24
CA LYS A 63 3.08 -2.74 6.92
C LYS A 63 2.50 -1.51 6.20
N MET A 64 1.21 -1.24 6.34
CA MET A 64 0.59 -0.03 5.79
C MET A 64 1.17 1.23 6.43
N VAL A 65 1.32 1.26 7.77
CA VAL A 65 1.93 2.40 8.48
C VAL A 65 3.38 2.60 8.05
N GLU A 66 4.13 1.52 7.88
CA GLU A 66 5.49 1.58 7.34
C GLU A 66 5.50 2.21 5.94
N LEU A 67 4.60 1.75 5.05
CA LEU A 67 4.49 2.27 3.68
C LEU A 67 4.16 3.76 3.62
N THR A 68 3.20 4.22 4.40
CA THR A 68 2.74 5.62 4.36
C THR A 68 3.67 6.55 5.14
N ARG A 69 4.15 6.15 6.33
CA ARG A 69 4.96 7.02 7.19
C ARG A 69 6.45 6.97 6.93
N VAL A 70 7.01 5.79 6.62
CA VAL A 70 8.47 5.62 6.45
C VAL A 70 8.85 5.85 4.99
N TYR A 71 8.13 5.20 4.07
CA TYR A 71 8.41 5.34 2.64
C TYR A 71 7.70 6.55 2.01
N GLY A 72 6.79 7.20 2.76
CA GLY A 72 6.11 8.41 2.33
C GLY A 72 5.20 8.19 1.13
N ILE A 73 4.63 6.99 0.98
CA ILE A 73 3.69 6.68 -0.08
C ILE A 73 2.36 7.36 0.22
N PRO A 74 1.83 8.19 -0.70
CA PRO A 74 0.53 8.83 -0.52
C PRO A 74 -0.59 7.79 -0.33
N GLU A 75 -1.53 8.07 0.55
CA GLU A 75 -2.66 7.17 0.83
C GLU A 75 -3.56 6.96 -0.39
N ARG A 76 -3.66 7.97 -1.26
CA ARG A 76 -4.36 7.84 -2.54
C ARG A 76 -3.66 6.87 -3.50
N ASP A 77 -2.33 6.88 -3.51
CA ASP A 77 -1.55 5.93 -4.30
C ASP A 77 -1.67 4.52 -3.73
N PHE A 78 -1.71 4.40 -2.40
CA PHE A 78 -2.01 3.13 -1.73
C PHE A 78 -3.35 2.55 -2.21
N LEU A 79 -4.44 3.32 -2.18
CA LEU A 79 -5.74 2.87 -2.66
C LEU A 79 -5.74 2.50 -4.14
N LYS A 80 -5.08 3.31 -4.97
CA LYS A 80 -4.93 3.02 -6.40
C LYS A 80 -4.25 1.67 -6.64
N PHE A 81 -3.10 1.44 -6.00
CA PHE A 81 -2.35 0.19 -6.15
C PHE A 81 -3.10 -1.00 -5.55
N ALA A 82 -3.84 -0.82 -4.46
CA ALA A 82 -4.68 -1.84 -3.87
C ALA A 82 -5.80 -2.27 -4.83
N ASN A 83 -6.47 -1.31 -5.48
CA ASN A 83 -7.50 -1.58 -6.46
C ASN A 83 -6.94 -2.31 -7.71
N GLU A 84 -5.76 -1.89 -8.20
CA GLU A 84 -5.08 -2.58 -9.29
C GLU A 84 -4.72 -4.03 -8.91
N GLU A 85 -4.26 -4.28 -7.69
CA GLU A 85 -3.94 -5.63 -7.23
C GLU A 85 -5.18 -6.52 -7.16
N LEU A 86 -6.27 -6.04 -6.56
CA LEU A 86 -7.50 -6.81 -6.46
C LEU A 86 -8.12 -7.11 -7.82
N THR A 87 -8.05 -6.17 -8.76
CA THR A 87 -8.57 -6.38 -10.12
C THR A 87 -7.80 -7.48 -10.86
N ASN A 88 -6.52 -7.71 -10.50
CA ASN A 88 -5.73 -8.81 -11.05
C ASN A 88 -6.05 -10.16 -10.40
N GLN A 89 -6.68 -10.17 -9.22
CA GLN A 89 -7.12 -11.39 -8.57
C GLN A 89 -8.47 -11.85 -9.15
N LYS A 90 -8.66 -13.17 -9.27
CA LYS A 90 -9.90 -13.78 -9.77
C LYS A 90 -10.67 -14.40 -8.60
N GLY A 91 -11.96 -14.09 -8.46
CA GLY A 91 -12.88 -14.76 -7.53
C GLY A 91 -14.00 -13.85 -7.00
N ASP A 92 -15.06 -14.44 -6.47
CA ASP A 92 -16.25 -13.70 -6.02
C ASP A 92 -16.00 -12.74 -4.84
N ALA A 93 -14.98 -13.01 -4.01
CA ALA A 93 -14.57 -12.11 -2.91
C ALA A 93 -13.99 -10.77 -3.38
N VAL A 94 -13.58 -10.69 -4.65
CA VAL A 94 -12.97 -9.49 -5.20
C VAL A 94 -14.00 -8.37 -5.32
N GLY A 95 -15.28 -8.70 -5.59
CA GLY A 95 -16.35 -7.71 -5.71
C GLY A 95 -16.59 -6.92 -4.43
N ASP A 96 -16.70 -7.62 -3.29
CA ASP A 96 -16.90 -6.97 -1.98
C ASP A 96 -15.69 -6.14 -1.58
N ALA A 97 -14.47 -6.65 -1.82
CA ALA A 97 -13.24 -5.93 -1.52
C ALA A 97 -13.09 -4.63 -2.34
N ILE A 98 -13.45 -4.66 -3.63
CA ILE A 98 -13.48 -3.46 -4.49
C ILE A 98 -14.51 -2.45 -3.97
N LYS A 99 -15.69 -2.92 -3.54
CA LYS A 99 -16.74 -2.06 -3.00
C LYS A 99 -16.27 -1.33 -1.73
N VAL A 100 -15.57 -2.05 -0.84
CA VAL A 100 -14.92 -1.47 0.35
C VAL A 100 -13.92 -0.38 -0.08
N LEU A 101 -12.98 -0.68 -0.98
CA LEU A 101 -12.00 0.32 -1.45
C LEU A 101 -12.65 1.58 -2.00
N ALA A 102 -13.69 1.45 -2.83
CA ALA A 102 -14.38 2.58 -3.43
C ALA A 102 -15.05 3.48 -2.36
N GLU A 103 -15.60 2.89 -1.31
CA GLU A 103 -16.18 3.64 -0.19
C GLU A 103 -15.11 4.45 0.56
N TYR A 104 -13.96 3.84 0.85
CA TYR A 104 -12.89 4.55 1.55
C TYR A 104 -12.20 5.59 0.66
N ASP A 105 -12.07 5.36 -0.64
CA ASP A 105 -11.61 6.38 -1.60
C ASP A 105 -12.51 7.62 -1.55
N TYR A 106 -13.83 7.42 -1.62
CA TYR A 106 -14.80 8.51 -1.47
C TYR A 106 -14.62 9.26 -0.14
N ARG A 107 -14.48 8.54 0.99
CA ARG A 107 -14.25 9.17 2.31
C ARG A 107 -12.97 10.01 2.33
N LEU A 108 -11.88 9.54 1.70
CA LEU A 108 -10.64 10.31 1.58
C LEU A 108 -10.83 11.57 0.71
N VAL A 109 -11.57 11.46 -0.40
CA VAL A 109 -11.89 12.61 -1.26
C VAL A 109 -12.68 13.66 -0.49
N MET A 110 -13.59 13.24 0.40
CA MET A 110 -14.38 14.12 1.27
C MET A 110 -13.59 14.74 2.44
N GLY A 111 -12.28 14.48 2.54
CA GLY A 111 -11.40 15.09 3.55
C GLY A 111 -11.35 14.33 4.88
N ALA A 112 -11.75 13.05 4.90
CA ALA A 112 -11.58 12.23 6.09
C ALA A 112 -10.09 11.99 6.40
N GLN A 113 -9.77 11.75 7.69
CA GLN A 113 -8.42 11.50 8.16
C GLN A 113 -7.82 10.24 7.51
N PRO A 114 -6.73 10.35 6.70
CA PRO A 114 -6.29 9.25 5.84
C PRO A 114 -5.91 7.97 6.58
N GLU A 115 -5.04 8.07 7.59
CA GLU A 115 -4.56 6.91 8.33
C GLU A 115 -5.68 6.16 9.06
N LEU A 116 -6.66 6.89 9.61
CA LEU A 116 -7.82 6.30 10.28
C LEU A 116 -8.68 5.53 9.27
N GLN A 117 -8.92 6.11 8.11
CA GLN A 117 -9.71 5.49 7.05
C GLN A 117 -9.02 4.26 6.45
N LEU A 118 -7.72 4.33 6.16
CA LEU A 118 -6.99 3.15 5.69
C LEU A 118 -6.96 2.03 6.73
N THR A 119 -6.80 2.37 8.02
CA THR A 119 -6.87 1.37 9.09
C THR A 119 -8.25 0.71 9.16
N ALA A 120 -9.32 1.49 9.09
CA ALA A 120 -10.69 0.97 9.07
C ALA A 120 -10.97 0.11 7.81
N MET A 121 -10.46 0.53 6.66
CA MET A 121 -10.53 -0.24 5.42
C MET A 121 -9.88 -1.62 5.55
N LEU A 122 -8.66 -1.71 6.11
CA LEU A 122 -7.99 -2.98 6.31
C LEU A 122 -8.73 -3.90 7.29
N ALA A 123 -9.35 -3.32 8.33
CA ALA A 123 -10.19 -4.09 9.26
C ALA A 123 -11.44 -4.66 8.56
N GLU A 124 -12.07 -3.86 7.69
CA GLU A 124 -13.24 -4.28 6.93
C GLU A 124 -12.92 -5.36 5.89
N LEU A 125 -11.80 -5.22 5.18
CA LEU A 125 -11.27 -6.27 4.30
C LEU A 125 -10.98 -7.58 5.07
N SER A 126 -10.45 -7.48 6.29
CA SER A 126 -10.20 -8.63 7.16
C SER A 126 -11.46 -9.35 7.60
N ALA A 127 -12.56 -8.61 7.81
CA ALA A 127 -13.84 -9.19 8.16
C ALA A 127 -14.50 -9.98 7.01
N LEU A 128 -14.12 -9.74 5.75
CA LEU A 128 -14.66 -10.49 4.60
C LEU A 128 -14.30 -11.98 4.64
N LYS A 129 -13.16 -12.35 5.26
CA LYS A 129 -12.80 -13.76 5.46
C LYS A 129 -13.80 -14.48 6.36
N GLY A 130 -14.24 -13.82 7.44
CA GLY A 130 -15.19 -14.39 8.40
C GLY A 130 -16.58 -14.66 7.79
N ARG A 131 -17.00 -13.82 6.84
CA ARG A 131 -18.30 -13.97 6.14
C ARG A 131 -18.40 -15.15 5.18
N LYS A 132 -17.29 -15.81 4.84
CA LYS A 132 -17.27 -17.01 3.98
C LYS A 132 -17.38 -18.33 4.75
N GLY A 133 -17.30 -18.29 6.08
CA GLY A 133 -17.36 -19.47 6.95
C GLY A 133 -18.75 -19.80 7.50
N GLU A 134 -19.76 -19.00 7.16
CA GLU A 134 -21.19 -19.22 7.46
C GLU A 134 -21.95 -19.58 6.18
#